data_AF-A0A7Y3P4U9-F1
#
_entry.id   AF-A0A7Y3P4U9-F1
#
_cell.length_a   1.000
_cell.length_b   1.000
_cell.length_c   1.000
_cell.angle_alpha   90.00
_cell.angle_beta   90.00
_cell.angle_gamma   90.00
#
_symmetry.space_group_name_H-M   'P 1'
#
loop_
_entity.id
_entity.type
_entity.pdbx_description
1 polymer ?
#
loop_
_entity_poly.entity_id
_entity_poly.type
_entity_poly.pdbx_seq_one_letter_code
_entity_poly.pdbx_strand_id
1 'polypeptide(L)'
;MKTSHELTLRGVIIGAIITLFFTAANVYLGLKVGLTFASSIPAAVISMAILRWFKDSSIQENNIVQTVASSAGTLSSIIFVLPGLVMIGWWTGFPFWESFSVAALGGILGVMYTIPLRRALVTNSDLPYPEGVAAAEVLRVGASSKTGAAEGMAGLVAIIAGSIASAAFAAVVATRIFIGEFDAYRRFGHATTGIGISLSLALVGAGHLIGLSVGLAILAGIVIAWGILVPILTTIHPAVGGTPMDVAMAAWSHDVRFLGAGAIGVAAIWTLLKLLAPVLEGLRGALAAARTRKEGRAH
;
A
#
# COMPACT_ATOMS: atom_id res chain seq x y z
N MET A 1 -0.96 -37.49 13.68
CA MET A 1 -1.04 -36.07 13.31
C MET A 1 0.40 -35.59 13.11
N LYS A 2 0.88 -35.46 11.87
CA LYS A 2 2.27 -35.03 11.61
C LYS A 2 2.41 -33.61 12.17
N THR A 3 3.27 -33.42 13.17
CA THR A 3 3.63 -32.12 13.74
C THR A 3 4.23 -31.27 12.63
N SER A 4 3.38 -30.49 11.98
CA SER A 4 3.75 -29.62 10.88
C SER A 4 4.38 -28.39 11.52
N HIS A 5 5.67 -28.14 11.28
CA HIS A 5 6.33 -26.96 11.81
C HIS A 5 5.75 -25.72 11.14
N GLU A 6 4.85 -25.04 11.85
CA GLU A 6 4.23 -23.80 11.39
C GLU A 6 5.26 -22.66 11.42
N LEU A 7 6.02 -22.55 12.51
CA LEU A 7 7.08 -21.56 12.69
C LEU A 7 8.45 -22.18 12.45
N THR A 8 9.09 -21.82 11.34
CA THR A 8 10.45 -22.24 11.01
C THR A 8 11.38 -21.04 10.94
N LEU A 9 12.64 -21.20 11.36
CA LEU A 9 13.64 -20.14 11.23
C LEU A 9 13.83 -19.73 9.76
N ARG A 10 13.80 -20.70 8.85
CA ARG A 10 13.91 -20.45 7.40
C ARG A 10 12.74 -19.62 6.86
N GLY A 11 11.50 -19.93 7.27
CA GLY A 11 10.31 -19.15 6.88
C GLY A 11 10.38 -17.72 7.41
N VAL A 12 10.85 -17.52 8.64
CA VAL A 12 11.05 -16.17 9.20
C VAL A 12 12.11 -15.39 8.41
N ILE A 13 13.23 -16.02 8.04
CA ILE A 13 14.28 -15.37 7.25
C ILE A 13 13.78 -15.02 5.84
N ILE A 14 13.11 -15.95 5.16
CA ILE A 14 12.54 -15.72 3.82
C ILE A 14 11.51 -14.58 3.89
N GLY A 15 10.61 -14.62 4.88
CA GLY A 15 9.64 -13.56 5.15
C GLY A 15 10.31 -12.21 5.37
N ALA A 16 11.33 -12.13 6.22
CA ALA A 16 12.04 -10.89 6.50
C ALA A 16 12.71 -10.30 5.25
N ILE A 17 13.33 -11.13 4.41
CA ILE A 17 13.94 -10.68 3.14
C ILE A 17 12.87 -10.14 2.20
N ILE A 18 11.76 -10.87 2.01
CA ILE A 18 10.64 -10.44 1.18
C ILE A 18 10.07 -9.11 1.72
N THR A 19 9.86 -9.01 3.04
CA THR A 19 9.37 -7.79 3.68
C THR A 19 10.30 -6.61 3.40
N LEU A 20 11.61 -6.78 3.49
CA LEU A 20 12.58 -5.72 3.22
C LEU A 20 12.45 -5.19 1.79
N PHE A 21 12.40 -6.08 0.80
CA PHE A 21 12.25 -5.71 -0.61
C PHE A 21 10.91 -5.01 -0.89
N PHE A 22 9.79 -5.56 -0.41
CA PHE A 22 8.48 -4.95 -0.61
C PHE A 22 8.31 -3.64 0.15
N THR A 23 8.94 -3.49 1.32
CA THR A 23 8.94 -2.22 2.05
C THR A 23 9.70 -1.16 1.26
N ALA A 24 10.88 -1.48 0.72
CA ALA A 24 11.64 -0.56 -0.12
C ALA A 24 10.84 -0.15 -1.38
N ALA A 25 10.18 -1.11 -2.04
CA ALA A 25 9.35 -0.84 -3.21
C ALA A 25 8.14 0.04 -2.87
N ASN A 26 7.44 -0.24 -1.76
CA ASN A 26 6.31 0.55 -1.29
C ASN A 26 6.73 1.95 -0.81
N VAL A 27 7.91 2.10 -0.20
CA VAL A 27 8.44 3.41 0.17
C VAL A 27 8.74 4.24 -1.09
N TYR A 28 9.41 3.65 -2.08
CA TYR A 28 9.70 4.34 -3.35
C TYR A 28 8.42 4.74 -4.09
N LEU A 29 7.52 3.80 -4.34
CA LEU A 29 6.28 4.06 -5.06
C LEU A 29 5.36 4.99 -4.25
N GLY A 30 5.29 4.80 -2.94
CA GLY A 30 4.53 5.66 -2.05
C GLY A 30 5.02 7.11 -2.07
N LEU A 31 6.33 7.36 -2.05
CA LEU A 31 6.88 8.71 -2.16
C LEU A 31 6.75 9.30 -3.57
N LYS A 32 6.85 8.47 -4.62
CA LYS A 32 6.80 8.93 -6.01
C LYS A 32 5.37 9.22 -6.50
N VAL A 33 4.42 8.38 -6.14
CA VAL A 33 3.06 8.38 -6.70
C VAL A 33 1.96 8.46 -5.64
N GLY A 34 2.30 8.44 -4.35
CA GLY A 34 1.32 8.57 -3.27
C GLY A 34 0.47 7.32 -3.04
N LEU A 35 0.79 6.21 -3.71
CA LEU A 35 0.04 4.96 -3.64
C LEU A 35 0.95 3.82 -3.16
N THR A 36 0.40 2.96 -2.29
CA THR A 36 1.02 1.70 -1.87
C THR A 36 0.19 0.53 -2.40
N PHE A 37 0.81 -0.64 -2.52
CA PHE A 37 0.14 -1.83 -3.00
C PHE A 37 0.32 -2.99 -2.01
N ALA A 38 -0.68 -3.87 -1.99
CA ALA A 38 -0.67 -5.06 -1.15
C ALA A 38 0.47 -6.01 -1.57
N SER A 39 1.33 -6.37 -0.62
CA SER A 39 2.45 -7.29 -0.82
C SER A 39 2.08 -8.76 -0.58
N SER A 40 0.89 -9.04 -0.04
CA SER A 40 0.50 -10.34 0.52
C SER A 40 0.45 -11.47 -0.52
N ILE A 41 -0.24 -11.23 -1.65
CA ILE A 41 -0.39 -12.24 -2.72
C ILE A 41 0.94 -12.51 -3.46
N PRO A 42 1.68 -11.50 -3.93
CA PRO A 42 2.99 -11.73 -4.54
C PRO A 42 3.96 -12.44 -3.60
N ALA A 43 3.96 -12.09 -2.31
CA ALA A 43 4.80 -12.74 -1.32
C ALA A 43 4.47 -14.23 -1.13
N ALA A 44 3.18 -14.61 -1.13
CA ALA A 44 2.77 -16.02 -1.10
C ALA A 44 3.34 -16.79 -2.31
N VAL A 45 3.23 -16.22 -3.52
CA VAL A 45 3.74 -16.84 -4.75
C VAL A 45 5.27 -17.02 -4.71
N ILE A 46 5.99 -15.97 -4.31
CA ILE A 46 7.45 -16.01 -4.17
C ILE A 46 7.86 -17.05 -3.12
N SER A 47 7.19 -17.06 -1.97
CA SER A 47 7.45 -18.01 -0.89
C SER A 47 7.20 -19.46 -1.33
N MET A 48 6.11 -19.75 -2.06
CA MET A 48 5.83 -21.08 -2.62
C MET A 48 6.94 -21.54 -3.56
N ALA A 49 7.42 -20.66 -4.43
CA ALA A 49 8.46 -21.01 -5.37
C ALA A 49 9.82 -21.25 -4.71
N ILE A 50 10.18 -20.48 -3.67
CA ILE A 50 11.43 -20.65 -2.92
C ILE A 50 11.38 -21.89 -2.02
N LEU A 51 10.29 -22.05 -1.24
CA LEU A 51 10.15 -23.17 -0.30
C LEU A 51 10.04 -24.54 -0.99
N ARG A 52 9.70 -24.56 -2.28
CA ARG A 52 9.67 -25.78 -3.11
C ARG A 52 11.02 -26.51 -3.18
N TRP A 53 12.15 -25.81 -3.04
CA TRP A 53 13.46 -26.46 -3.01
C TRP A 53 13.70 -27.24 -1.70
N PHE A 54 12.83 -27.07 -0.70
CA PHE A 54 12.87 -27.77 0.57
C PHE A 54 11.76 -28.82 0.64
N LYS A 55 12.16 -30.10 0.82
CA LYS A 55 11.26 -31.26 0.84
C LYS A 55 10.28 -31.29 2.02
N ASP A 56 10.56 -30.51 3.07
CA ASP A 56 9.76 -30.45 4.30
C ASP A 56 8.93 -29.16 4.42
N SER A 57 8.65 -28.48 3.31
CA SER A 57 7.84 -27.25 3.31
C SER A 57 6.36 -27.55 3.52
N SER A 58 5.69 -26.72 4.32
CA SER A 58 4.25 -26.85 4.61
C SER A 58 3.46 -25.60 4.20
N ILE A 59 2.15 -25.74 4.01
CA ILE A 59 1.25 -24.60 3.78
C ILE A 59 1.35 -23.60 4.94
N GLN A 60 1.44 -24.10 6.18
CA GLN A 60 1.50 -23.27 7.39
C GLN A 60 2.78 -22.43 7.41
N GLU A 61 3.92 -23.02 7.04
CA GLU A 61 5.18 -22.28 6.93
C GLU A 61 5.08 -21.16 5.88
N ASN A 62 4.44 -21.45 4.75
CA ASN A 62 4.23 -20.44 3.71
C ASN A 62 3.30 -19.31 4.16
N ASN A 63 2.23 -19.67 4.89
CA ASN A 63 1.34 -18.71 5.53
C ASN A 63 2.09 -17.82 6.54
N ILE A 64 3.09 -18.34 7.28
CA ILE A 64 3.95 -17.50 8.12
C ILE A 64 4.77 -16.53 7.28
N VAL A 65 5.41 -16.98 6.20
CA VAL A 65 6.18 -16.10 5.29
C VAL A 65 5.28 -15.00 4.72
N GLN A 66 4.09 -15.34 4.23
CA GLN A 66 3.11 -14.38 3.71
C GLN A 66 2.65 -13.40 4.79
N THR A 67 2.37 -13.88 6.02
CA THR A 67 1.99 -13.01 7.14
C THR A 67 3.09 -12.00 7.46
N VAL A 68 4.35 -12.44 7.52
CA VAL A 68 5.50 -11.56 7.74
C VAL A 68 5.64 -10.55 6.59
N ALA A 69 5.53 -11.01 5.34
CA ALA A 69 5.62 -10.16 4.15
C ALA A 69 4.46 -9.16 4.01
N SER A 70 3.28 -9.50 4.51
CA SER A 70 2.11 -8.61 4.54
C SER A 70 2.33 -7.37 5.42
N SER A 71 3.23 -7.44 6.40
CA SER A 71 3.60 -6.28 7.22
C SER A 71 4.35 -5.20 6.45
N ALA A 72 4.94 -5.53 5.28
CA ALA A 72 5.68 -4.56 4.47
C ALA A 72 4.81 -3.36 4.06
N GLY A 73 3.57 -3.61 3.68
CA GLY A 73 2.62 -2.57 3.31
C GLY A 73 2.33 -1.62 4.49
N THR A 74 2.07 -2.16 5.68
CA THR A 74 1.74 -1.34 6.85
C THR A 74 2.95 -0.57 7.38
N LEU A 75 4.13 -1.21 7.43
CA LEU A 75 5.39 -0.58 7.83
C LEU A 75 5.78 0.58 6.89
N SER A 76 5.46 0.47 5.60
CA SER A 76 5.73 1.52 4.62
C SER A 76 4.92 2.80 4.86
N SER A 77 3.83 2.78 5.66
CA SER A 77 3.01 3.98 5.98
C SER A 77 3.80 5.11 6.63
N ILE A 78 5.01 4.82 7.11
CA ILE A 78 5.98 5.81 7.61
C ILE A 78 6.27 6.93 6.58
N ILE A 79 6.09 6.66 5.28
CA ILE A 79 6.17 7.66 4.20
C ILE A 79 5.19 8.82 4.35
N PHE A 80 4.10 8.66 5.10
CA PHE A 80 3.13 9.74 5.31
C PHE A 80 3.48 10.60 6.53
N VAL A 81 4.27 10.04 7.46
CA VAL A 81 4.61 10.70 8.73
C VAL A 81 5.91 11.47 8.63
N LEU A 82 6.99 10.83 8.17
CA LEU A 82 8.32 11.46 8.21
C LEU A 82 8.44 12.68 7.30
N PRO A 83 7.97 12.65 6.04
CA PRO A 83 7.96 13.86 5.21
C PRO A 83 7.09 14.96 5.80
N GLY A 84 5.98 14.60 6.46
CA GLY A 84 5.12 15.57 7.15
C GLY A 84 5.85 16.33 8.26
N LEU A 85 6.66 15.64 9.07
CA LEU A 85 7.48 16.26 10.12
C LEU A 85 8.53 17.23 9.56
N VAL A 86 9.12 16.90 8.41
CA VAL A 86 10.07 17.77 7.70
C VAL A 86 9.35 18.98 7.10
N MET A 87 8.17 18.79 6.51
CA MET A 87 7.38 19.87 5.90
C MET A 87 6.88 20.90 6.92
N ILE A 88 6.59 20.49 8.15
CA ILE A 88 6.20 21.38 9.26
C ILE A 88 7.41 22.14 9.83
N GLY A 89 8.64 21.77 9.44
CA GLY A 89 9.89 22.40 9.89
C GLY A 89 10.37 21.89 11.25
N TRP A 90 9.78 20.82 11.79
CA TRP A 90 10.25 20.22 13.03
C TRP A 90 11.58 19.51 12.83
N TRP A 91 11.76 18.83 11.68
CA TRP A 91 13.01 18.14 11.35
C TRP A 91 13.73 18.80 10.17
N THR A 92 15.04 18.99 10.30
CA THR A 92 15.93 19.53 9.26
C THR A 92 16.59 18.42 8.41
N GLY A 93 15.88 17.30 8.23
CA GLY A 93 16.34 16.11 7.53
C GLY A 93 15.67 14.83 8.03
N PHE A 94 16.33 13.68 7.83
CA PHE A 94 15.90 12.38 8.35
C PHE A 94 16.94 11.84 9.33
N PRO A 95 16.91 12.28 10.60
CA PRO A 95 17.84 11.78 11.59
C PRO A 95 17.57 10.28 11.82
N PHE A 96 18.61 9.47 11.63
CA PHE A 96 18.47 8.01 11.48
C PHE A 96 17.90 7.35 12.74
N TRP A 97 18.41 7.69 13.92
CA TRP A 97 18.04 7.03 15.17
C TRP A 97 16.60 7.35 15.58
N GLU A 98 16.15 8.57 15.34
CA GLU A 98 14.81 9.05 15.61
C GLU A 98 13.83 8.44 14.61
N SER A 99 14.17 8.45 13.32
CA SER A 99 13.37 7.80 12.27
C SER A 99 13.24 6.29 12.54
N PHE A 100 14.35 5.65 12.91
CA PHE A 100 14.40 4.24 13.29
C PHE A 100 13.55 3.97 14.53
N SER A 101 13.67 4.80 15.57
CA SER A 101 12.91 4.65 16.81
C SER A 101 11.41 4.81 16.58
N VAL A 102 10.99 5.79 15.78
CA VAL A 102 9.58 5.98 15.41
C VAL A 102 9.07 4.78 14.61
N ALA A 103 9.83 4.31 13.62
CA ALA A 103 9.45 3.13 12.83
C ALA A 103 9.40 1.85 13.68
N ALA A 104 10.37 1.65 14.57
CA ALA A 104 10.45 0.50 15.46
C ALA A 104 9.30 0.50 16.47
N LEU A 105 9.03 1.63 17.13
CA LEU A 105 7.90 1.77 18.04
C LEU A 105 6.56 1.58 17.31
N GLY A 106 6.42 2.15 16.11
CA GLY A 106 5.23 1.94 15.27
C GLY A 106 5.02 0.47 14.91
N GLY A 107 6.10 -0.24 14.54
CA GLY A 107 6.06 -1.67 14.26
C GLY A 107 5.68 -2.51 15.49
N ILE A 108 6.30 -2.23 16.65
CA ILE A 108 5.99 -2.91 17.92
C ILE A 108 4.53 -2.69 18.30
N LEU A 109 4.05 -1.44 18.25
CA LEU A 109 2.64 -1.12 18.52
C LEU A 109 1.72 -1.86 17.56
N GLY A 110 2.03 -1.90 16.26
CA GLY A 110 1.26 -2.65 15.26
C GLY A 110 1.12 -4.13 15.63
N VAL A 111 2.21 -4.78 16.03
CA VAL A 111 2.20 -6.19 16.48
C VAL A 111 1.35 -6.35 17.74
N MET A 112 1.51 -5.48 18.74
CA MET A 112 0.72 -5.53 19.99
C MET A 112 -0.77 -5.38 19.73
N TYR A 113 -1.15 -4.47 18.83
CA TYR A 113 -2.54 -4.17 18.50
C TYR A 113 -3.19 -5.19 17.55
N THR A 114 -2.40 -6.02 16.86
CA THR A 114 -2.93 -7.04 15.94
C THR A 114 -3.89 -8.02 16.63
N ILE A 115 -3.59 -8.43 17.87
CA ILE A 115 -4.42 -9.40 18.62
C ILE A 115 -5.83 -8.85 18.91
N PRO A 116 -6.01 -7.68 19.56
CA PRO A 116 -7.34 -7.15 19.82
C PRO A 116 -8.07 -6.73 18.53
N LEU A 117 -7.37 -6.11 17.58
CA LEU A 117 -8.00 -5.67 16.32
C LEU A 117 -8.46 -6.85 15.46
N ARG A 118 -7.74 -7.98 15.44
CA ARG A 118 -8.19 -9.18 14.71
C ARG A 118 -9.55 -9.67 15.20
N ARG A 119 -9.80 -9.63 16.52
CA ARG A 119 -11.12 -10.03 17.06
C ARG A 119 -12.21 -9.06 16.63
N ALA A 120 -11.95 -7.76 16.71
CA ALA A 120 -12.92 -6.72 16.37
C ALA A 120 -13.23 -6.63 14.87
N LEU A 121 -12.22 -6.81 14.00
CA LEU A 121 -12.34 -6.53 12.57
C LEU A 121 -12.52 -7.78 11.70
N VAL A 122 -12.18 -8.97 12.21
CA VAL A 122 -12.25 -10.21 11.42
C VAL A 122 -13.21 -11.23 12.04
N THR A 123 -13.13 -11.45 13.36
CA THR A 123 -13.92 -12.52 14.00
C THR A 123 -15.34 -12.08 14.35
N ASN A 124 -15.51 -10.85 14.82
CA ASN A 124 -16.80 -10.32 15.28
C ASN A 124 -17.31 -9.18 14.38
N SER A 125 -16.98 -9.21 13.09
CA SER A 125 -17.35 -8.17 12.14
C SER A 125 -17.98 -8.78 10.90
N ASP A 126 -19.02 -8.14 10.37
CA ASP A 126 -19.63 -8.49 9.08
C ASP A 126 -18.85 -7.93 7.88
N LEU A 127 -17.66 -7.37 8.12
CA LEU A 127 -16.82 -6.84 7.05
C LEU A 127 -16.25 -7.98 6.19
N PRO A 128 -16.34 -7.89 4.84
CA PRO A 128 -15.72 -8.86 3.95
C PRO A 128 -14.21 -8.97 4.19
N TYR A 129 -13.66 -10.19 4.18
CA TYR A 129 -12.23 -10.47 4.30
C TYR A 129 -11.62 -10.98 2.97
N PRO A 130 -11.71 -10.22 1.85
CA PRO A 130 -11.43 -10.72 0.51
C PRO A 130 -9.94 -11.02 0.28
N GLU A 131 -9.04 -10.17 0.74
CA GLU A 131 -7.60 -10.32 0.49
C GLU A 131 -7.02 -11.56 1.19
N GLY A 132 -7.39 -11.77 2.46
CA GLY A 132 -6.92 -12.94 3.21
C GLY A 132 -7.50 -14.25 2.66
N VAL A 133 -8.75 -14.23 2.19
CA VAL A 133 -9.35 -15.40 1.51
C VAL A 133 -8.63 -15.68 0.18
N ALA A 134 -8.33 -14.65 -0.61
CA ALA A 134 -7.59 -14.81 -1.86
C ALA A 134 -6.17 -15.36 -1.63
N ALA A 135 -5.44 -14.83 -0.64
CA ALA A 135 -4.12 -15.33 -0.27
C ALA A 135 -4.19 -16.80 0.20
N ALA A 136 -5.19 -17.16 1.01
CA ALA A 136 -5.39 -18.53 1.45
C ALA A 136 -5.69 -19.49 0.29
N GLU A 137 -6.51 -19.07 -0.69
CA GLU A 137 -6.81 -19.90 -1.86
C GLU A 137 -5.55 -20.09 -2.74
N VAL A 138 -4.74 -19.04 -2.93
CA VAL A 138 -3.45 -19.12 -3.65
C VAL A 138 -2.52 -20.14 -2.96
N LEU A 139 -2.40 -20.10 -1.63
CA LEU A 139 -1.61 -21.05 -0.87
C LEU A 139 -2.18 -22.48 -0.95
N ARG A 140 -3.51 -22.63 -0.93
CA ARG A 140 -4.18 -23.93 -1.01
C ARG A 140 -3.98 -24.56 -2.38
N VAL A 141 -4.21 -23.81 -3.45
CA VAL A 141 -4.01 -24.26 -4.84
C VAL A 141 -2.55 -24.65 -5.08
N GLY A 142 -1.61 -23.82 -4.62
CA GLY A 142 -0.18 -24.08 -4.79
C GLY A 142 0.33 -25.33 -4.05
N ALA A 143 -0.32 -25.73 -2.95
CA ALA A 143 0.08 -26.91 -2.17
C ALA A 143 -0.69 -28.20 -2.51
N SER A 144 -1.87 -28.10 -3.13
CA SER A 144 -2.77 -29.25 -3.31
C SER A 144 -2.44 -30.15 -4.51
N SER A 145 -1.53 -29.77 -5.42
CA SER A 145 -1.17 -30.63 -6.56
C SER A 145 0.21 -30.37 -7.17
N LYS A 146 0.75 -31.35 -7.90
CA LYS A 146 1.90 -31.16 -8.81
C LYS A 146 1.63 -30.05 -9.86
N THR A 147 0.36 -29.84 -10.21
CA THR A 147 -0.11 -28.75 -11.08
C THR A 147 -0.01 -27.39 -10.38
N GLY A 148 -0.35 -27.30 -9.08
CA GLY A 148 -0.20 -26.10 -8.26
C GLY A 148 1.25 -25.66 -8.10
N ALA A 149 2.19 -26.62 -8.09
CA ALA A 149 3.63 -26.32 -8.13
C ALA A 149 4.09 -25.72 -9.47
N ALA A 150 3.43 -26.07 -10.58
CA ALA A 150 3.67 -25.46 -11.89
C ALA A 150 3.04 -24.05 -11.94
N GLU A 151 1.87 -23.86 -11.34
CA GLU A 151 1.22 -22.55 -11.22
C GLU A 151 2.00 -21.57 -10.35
N GLY A 152 2.54 -22.02 -9.22
CA GLY A 152 3.43 -21.19 -8.38
C GLY A 152 4.72 -20.76 -9.13
N MET A 153 5.27 -21.66 -9.95
CA MET A 153 6.41 -21.34 -10.82
C MET A 153 6.01 -20.37 -11.95
N ALA A 154 4.87 -20.59 -12.58
CA ALA A 154 4.35 -19.67 -13.60
C ALA A 154 4.11 -18.27 -13.01
N GLY A 155 3.58 -18.20 -11.78
CA GLY A 155 3.43 -16.96 -11.02
C GLY A 155 4.77 -16.29 -10.72
N LEU A 156 5.78 -17.03 -10.26
CA LEU A 156 7.12 -16.48 -10.04
C LEU A 156 7.74 -15.99 -11.35
N VAL A 157 7.64 -16.76 -12.44
CA VAL A 157 8.15 -16.37 -13.77
C VAL A 157 7.45 -15.11 -14.26
N ALA A 158 6.13 -14.99 -14.06
CA ALA A 158 5.39 -13.77 -14.40
C ALA A 158 5.86 -12.56 -13.58
N ILE A 159 6.12 -12.72 -12.28
CA ILE A 159 6.67 -11.65 -11.43
C ILE A 159 8.06 -11.23 -11.91
N ILE A 160 8.95 -12.18 -12.19
CA ILE A 160 10.32 -11.90 -12.65
C ILE A 160 10.30 -11.25 -14.03
N ALA A 161 9.60 -11.85 -14.99
CA ALA A 161 9.49 -11.32 -16.36
C ALA A 161 8.84 -9.93 -16.37
N GLY A 162 7.78 -9.73 -15.59
CA GLY A 162 7.13 -8.42 -15.42
C GLY A 162 8.05 -7.38 -14.78
N SER A 163 8.84 -7.78 -13.76
CA SER A 163 9.82 -6.90 -13.12
C SER A 163 10.94 -6.49 -14.08
N ILE A 164 11.47 -7.44 -14.85
CA ILE A 164 12.50 -7.17 -15.87
C ILE A 164 11.94 -6.29 -16.99
N ALA A 165 10.74 -6.59 -17.49
CA ALA A 165 10.08 -5.78 -18.52
C ALA A 165 9.83 -4.35 -18.02
N SER A 166 9.36 -4.19 -16.78
CA SER A 166 9.17 -2.88 -16.14
C SER A 166 10.49 -2.12 -15.97
N ALA A 167 11.56 -2.80 -15.56
CA ALA A 167 12.89 -2.20 -15.42
C ALA A 167 13.48 -1.79 -16.78
N ALA A 168 13.36 -2.65 -17.80
CA ALA A 168 13.81 -2.36 -19.16
C ALA A 168 13.04 -1.17 -19.76
N PHE A 169 11.71 -1.14 -19.60
CA PHE A 169 10.89 -0.01 -20.02
C PHE A 169 11.28 1.28 -19.29
N ALA A 170 11.49 1.23 -17.97
CA ALA A 170 11.95 2.38 -17.20
C ALA A 170 13.32 2.89 -17.67
N ALA A 171 14.24 1.99 -18.04
CA ALA A 171 15.54 2.36 -18.60
C ALA A 171 15.42 3.02 -19.99
N VAL A 172 14.52 2.52 -20.85
CA VAL A 172 14.25 3.12 -22.17
C VAL A 172 13.64 4.52 -22.03
N VAL A 173 12.67 4.69 -21.14
CA VAL A 173 12.07 5.99 -20.82
C VAL A 173 13.11 6.95 -20.22
N ALA A 174 13.96 6.46 -19.30
CA ALA A 174 15.03 7.26 -18.69
C ALA A 174 16.07 7.75 -19.72
N THR A 175 16.28 6.99 -20.80
CA THR A 175 17.17 7.38 -21.90
C THR A 175 16.56 8.49 -22.79
N ARG A 176 15.32 8.94 -22.50
CA ARG A 176 14.53 9.91 -23.29
C ARG A 176 14.32 9.53 -24.76
N ILE A 177 14.52 8.27 -25.11
CA ILE A 177 14.23 7.73 -26.45
C ILE A 177 12.70 7.62 -26.68
N PHE A 178 11.92 7.55 -25.59
CA PHE A 178 10.46 7.47 -25.62
C PHE A 178 9.87 8.62 -24.79
N ILE A 179 8.83 9.29 -25.29
CA ILE A 179 8.08 10.30 -24.53
C ILE A 179 7.24 9.53 -23.50
N GLY A 180 7.77 9.41 -22.28
CA GLY A 180 7.08 8.75 -21.17
C GLY A 180 6.05 9.64 -20.48
N GLU A 181 6.04 10.94 -20.77
CA GLU A 181 5.19 11.94 -20.13
C GLU A 181 4.66 12.91 -21.20
N PHE A 182 3.33 13.08 -21.24
CA PHE A 182 2.65 14.04 -22.11
C PHE A 182 1.83 14.99 -21.25
N ASP A 183 2.20 16.26 -21.27
CA ASP A 183 1.45 17.31 -20.60
C ASP A 183 0.88 18.29 -21.62
N ALA A 184 -0.42 18.53 -21.54
CA ALA A 184 -1.13 19.50 -22.36
C ALA A 184 -1.89 20.46 -21.46
N TYR A 185 -1.50 21.73 -21.50
CA TYR A 185 -2.18 22.82 -20.80
C TYR A 185 -2.89 23.71 -21.81
N ARG A 186 -4.15 24.02 -21.54
CA ARG A 186 -4.96 24.86 -22.43
C ARG A 186 -5.67 25.94 -21.65
N ARG A 187 -5.63 27.14 -22.20
CA ARG A 187 -6.31 28.32 -21.68
C ARG A 187 -7.53 28.62 -22.54
N PHE A 188 -8.68 28.74 -21.91
CA PHE A 188 -9.96 29.12 -22.49
C PHE A 188 -10.39 30.44 -21.82
N GLY A 189 -9.95 31.57 -22.39
CA GLY A 189 -10.15 32.90 -21.78
C GLY A 189 -9.36 33.05 -20.47
N HIS A 190 -10.06 33.22 -19.35
CA HIS A 190 -9.45 33.26 -18.01
C HIS A 190 -9.33 31.87 -17.37
N ALA A 191 -10.10 30.89 -17.83
CA ALA A 191 -10.00 29.52 -17.35
C ALA A 191 -8.78 28.83 -17.94
N THR A 192 -7.99 28.15 -17.12
CA THR A 192 -6.90 27.30 -17.59
C THR A 192 -7.07 25.89 -17.04
N THR A 193 -6.78 24.88 -17.86
CA THR A 193 -6.83 23.47 -17.49
C THR A 193 -5.60 22.75 -18.01
N GLY A 194 -5.32 21.56 -17.46
CA GLY A 194 -4.20 20.71 -17.83
C GLY A 194 -4.56 19.24 -17.80
N ILE A 195 -3.97 18.46 -18.70
CA ILE A 195 -3.94 17.01 -18.65
C ILE A 195 -2.49 16.57 -18.71
N GLY A 196 -2.08 15.76 -17.75
CA GLY A 196 -0.80 15.06 -17.74
C GLY A 196 -1.02 13.55 -17.83
N ILE A 197 -0.31 12.89 -18.73
CA ILE A 197 -0.31 11.44 -18.89
C ILE A 197 1.12 10.97 -18.72
N SER A 198 1.37 10.16 -17.70
CA SER A 198 2.66 9.49 -17.50
C SER A 198 2.51 7.99 -17.69
N LEU A 199 3.38 7.41 -18.53
CA LEU A 199 3.38 5.99 -18.81
C LEU A 199 4.39 5.29 -17.90
N SER A 200 3.89 4.44 -17.01
CA SER A 200 4.71 3.59 -16.14
C SER A 200 4.12 2.20 -16.06
N LEU A 201 4.87 1.18 -16.51
CA LEU A 201 4.45 -0.21 -16.39
C LEU A 201 4.21 -0.63 -14.93
N ALA A 202 4.95 -0.03 -13.99
CA ALA A 202 4.71 -0.22 -12.56
C ALA A 202 3.32 0.29 -12.14
N LEU A 203 2.90 1.46 -12.65
CA LEU A 203 1.57 2.00 -12.36
C LEU A 203 0.45 1.25 -13.09
N VAL A 204 0.70 0.74 -14.29
CA VAL A 204 -0.24 -0.14 -15.00
C VAL A 204 -0.46 -1.42 -14.21
N GLY A 205 0.61 -2.04 -13.71
CA GLY A 205 0.55 -3.22 -12.84
C GLY A 205 -0.19 -2.92 -11.53
N ALA A 206 0.16 -1.83 -10.86
CA ALA A 206 -0.53 -1.40 -9.63
C ALA A 206 -2.03 -1.14 -9.88
N GLY A 207 -2.39 -0.47 -10.98
CA GLY A 207 -3.79 -0.22 -11.36
C GLY A 207 -4.58 -1.51 -11.59
N HIS A 208 -3.96 -2.54 -12.17
CA HIS A 208 -4.58 -3.85 -12.32
C HIS A 208 -4.87 -4.53 -10.97
N LEU A 209 -4.01 -4.31 -9.96
CA LEU A 209 -4.18 -4.90 -8.62
C LEU A 209 -5.28 -4.22 -7.80
N ILE A 210 -5.41 -2.90 -7.88
CA ILE A 210 -6.35 -2.14 -7.04
C ILE A 210 -7.78 -2.18 -7.61
N GLY A 211 -7.94 -2.49 -8.90
CA GLY A 211 -9.22 -2.73 -9.54
C GLY A 211 -9.94 -1.47 -10.02
N LEU A 212 -11.04 -1.68 -10.76
CA LEU A 212 -11.72 -0.61 -11.50
C LEU A 212 -12.41 0.40 -10.59
N SER A 213 -12.96 -0.03 -9.44
CA SER A 213 -13.69 0.85 -8.53
C SER A 213 -12.80 1.96 -7.96
N VAL A 214 -11.60 1.61 -7.49
CA VAL A 214 -10.64 2.59 -6.98
C VAL A 214 -10.06 3.43 -8.12
N GLY A 215 -9.79 2.81 -9.28
CA GLY A 215 -9.35 3.54 -10.47
C GLY A 215 -10.34 4.62 -10.90
N LEU A 216 -11.64 4.33 -10.90
CA LEU A 216 -12.70 5.30 -11.20
C LEU A 216 -12.81 6.40 -10.14
N ALA A 217 -12.59 6.08 -8.85
CA ALA A 217 -12.56 7.09 -7.79
C ALA A 217 -11.38 8.06 -7.97
N ILE A 218 -10.19 7.55 -8.30
CA ILE A 218 -9.02 8.38 -8.63
C ILE A 218 -9.30 9.23 -9.87
N LEU A 219 -9.88 8.64 -10.92
CA LEU A 219 -10.26 9.36 -12.14
C LEU A 219 -11.25 10.49 -11.85
N ALA A 220 -12.27 10.24 -11.03
CA ALA A 220 -13.21 11.27 -10.58
C ALA A 220 -12.48 12.40 -9.85
N GLY A 221 -11.52 12.07 -8.98
CA GLY A 221 -10.67 13.07 -8.32
C GLY A 221 -9.86 13.91 -9.31
N ILE A 222 -9.28 13.30 -10.35
CA ILE A 222 -8.54 14.01 -11.41
C ILE A 222 -9.48 14.95 -12.18
N VAL A 223 -10.68 14.49 -12.55
CA VAL A 223 -11.69 15.30 -13.26
C VAL A 223 -12.15 16.48 -12.40
N ILE A 224 -12.39 16.27 -11.10
CA ILE A 224 -12.75 17.34 -10.18
C ILE A 224 -11.60 18.35 -10.04
N ALA A 225 -10.36 17.89 -9.86
CA ALA A 225 -9.21 18.75 -9.69
C ALA A 225 -8.94 19.58 -10.96
N TRP A 226 -8.67 18.92 -12.08
CA TRP A 226 -8.19 19.56 -13.30
C TRP A 226 -9.29 20.05 -14.24
N GLY A 227 -10.46 19.39 -14.23
CA GLY A 227 -11.60 19.76 -15.07
C GLY A 227 -12.53 20.81 -14.46
N ILE A 228 -12.59 20.91 -13.12
CA ILE A 228 -13.51 21.80 -12.42
C ILE A 228 -12.75 22.84 -11.58
N LEU A 229 -11.96 22.40 -10.60
CA LEU A 229 -11.37 23.31 -9.61
C LEU A 229 -10.30 24.23 -10.20
N VAL A 230 -9.33 23.70 -10.96
CA VAL A 230 -8.28 24.53 -11.59
C VAL A 230 -8.88 25.58 -12.54
N PRO A 231 -9.83 25.23 -13.44
CA PRO A 231 -10.51 26.22 -14.27
C PRO A 231 -11.27 27.27 -13.47
N ILE A 232 -12.04 26.88 -12.45
CA ILE A 232 -12.80 27.82 -11.61
C ILE A 232 -11.85 28.78 -10.89
N LEU A 233 -10.80 28.27 -10.26
CA LEU A 233 -9.87 29.11 -9.49
C LEU A 233 -9.09 30.08 -10.39
N THR A 234 -8.69 29.64 -11.59
CA THR A 234 -8.04 30.52 -12.57
C THR A 234 -8.99 31.57 -13.15
N THR A 235 -10.32 31.34 -13.15
CA THR A 235 -11.30 32.39 -13.47
C THR A 235 -11.54 33.39 -12.34
N ILE A 236 -11.53 32.93 -11.08
CA ILE A 236 -11.77 33.79 -9.90
C ILE A 236 -10.54 34.67 -9.60
N HIS A 237 -9.34 34.12 -9.79
CA HIS A 237 -8.07 34.83 -9.63
C HIS A 237 -7.29 34.82 -10.94
N PRO A 238 -7.64 35.68 -11.92
CA PRO A 238 -6.97 35.71 -13.20
C PRO A 238 -5.50 36.10 -13.06
N ALA A 239 -4.59 35.21 -13.46
CA ALA A 239 -3.19 35.56 -13.60
C ALA A 239 -2.98 36.46 -14.84
N VAL A 240 -2.35 37.61 -14.63
CA VAL A 240 -1.98 38.56 -15.68
C VAL A 240 -0.56 38.22 -16.15
N GLY A 241 -0.46 37.52 -17.28
CA GLY A 241 0.81 37.00 -17.83
C GLY A 241 1.16 35.58 -17.36
N GLY A 242 2.12 34.95 -18.07
CA GLY A 242 2.55 33.55 -17.84
C GLY A 242 2.02 32.56 -18.87
N THR A 243 2.70 31.43 -19.04
CA THR A 243 2.22 30.36 -19.93
C THR A 243 0.97 29.69 -19.32
N PRO A 244 0.11 29.04 -20.12
CA PRO A 244 -1.01 28.26 -19.59
C PRO A 244 -0.57 27.20 -18.56
N MET A 245 0.64 26.66 -18.71
CA MET A 245 1.21 25.72 -17.75
C MET A 245 1.46 26.40 -16.40
N ASP A 246 2.12 27.55 -16.37
CA ASP A 246 2.47 28.24 -15.12
C ASP A 246 1.22 28.62 -14.32
N VAL A 247 0.21 29.15 -15.01
CA VAL A 247 -1.06 29.56 -14.39
C VAL A 247 -1.82 28.35 -13.83
N ALA A 248 -1.93 27.27 -14.60
CA ALA A 248 -2.62 26.06 -14.15
C ALA A 248 -1.88 25.37 -12.99
N MET A 249 -0.56 25.28 -13.07
CA MET A 249 0.28 24.65 -12.04
C MET A 249 0.30 25.45 -10.74
N ALA A 250 0.28 26.79 -10.81
CA ALA A 250 0.19 27.64 -9.64
C ALA A 250 -1.15 27.47 -8.92
N ALA A 251 -2.27 27.52 -9.65
CA ALA A 251 -3.59 27.27 -9.07
C ALA A 251 -3.71 25.85 -8.49
N TRP A 252 -3.13 24.86 -9.16
CA TRP A 252 -3.12 23.49 -8.65
C TRP A 252 -2.31 23.36 -7.35
N SER A 253 -1.08 23.90 -7.32
CA SER A 253 -0.15 23.72 -6.20
C SER A 253 -0.56 24.50 -4.95
N HIS A 254 -1.03 25.74 -5.11
CA HIS A 254 -1.33 26.65 -4.00
C HIS A 254 -2.77 26.55 -3.49
N ASP A 255 -3.71 26.09 -4.31
CA ASP A 255 -5.12 26.05 -3.91
C ASP A 255 -5.68 24.62 -3.93
N VAL A 256 -5.68 23.97 -5.10
CA VAL A 256 -6.36 22.68 -5.29
C VAL A 256 -5.74 21.57 -4.43
N ARG A 257 -4.41 21.54 -4.29
CA ARG A 257 -3.73 20.57 -3.41
C ARG A 257 -4.12 20.72 -1.95
N PHE A 258 -4.33 21.93 -1.46
CA PHE A 258 -4.75 22.16 -0.07
C PHE A 258 -6.22 21.79 0.14
N LEU A 259 -7.09 22.04 -0.85
CA LEU A 259 -8.47 21.54 -0.81
C LEU A 259 -8.51 19.99 -0.77
N GLY A 260 -7.69 19.35 -1.61
CA GLY A 260 -7.53 17.90 -1.60
C GLY A 260 -7.00 17.36 -0.27
N ALA A 261 -6.00 18.02 0.32
CA ALA A 261 -5.49 17.69 1.65
C ALA A 261 -6.57 17.83 2.73
N GLY A 262 -7.42 18.86 2.65
CA GLY A 262 -8.57 19.04 3.54
C GLY A 262 -9.58 17.89 3.42
N ALA A 263 -9.91 17.48 2.19
CA ALA A 263 -10.82 16.34 1.95
C ALA A 263 -10.25 15.03 2.54
N ILE A 264 -8.95 14.77 2.35
CA ILE A 264 -8.26 13.63 2.97
C ILE A 264 -8.33 13.71 4.49
N GLY A 265 -8.10 14.89 5.07
CA GLY A 265 -8.19 15.13 6.52
C GLY A 265 -9.58 14.81 7.09
N VAL A 266 -10.64 15.31 6.45
CA VAL A 266 -12.03 15.02 6.86
C VAL A 266 -12.34 13.54 6.74
N ALA A 267 -11.95 12.89 5.65
CA ALA A 267 -12.14 11.45 5.45
C ALA A 267 -11.39 10.62 6.50
N ALA A 268 -10.17 11.01 6.86
CA ALA A 268 -9.37 10.35 7.89
C ALA A 268 -10.02 10.47 9.27
N ILE A 269 -10.49 11.66 9.66
CA ILE A 269 -11.21 11.87 10.92
C ILE A 269 -12.49 11.05 10.95
N TRP A 270 -13.29 11.08 9.88
CA TRP A 270 -14.52 10.30 9.77
C TRP A 270 -14.27 8.79 9.91
N THR A 271 -13.22 8.30 9.26
CA THR A 271 -12.81 6.89 9.34
C THR A 271 -12.39 6.53 10.76
N LEU A 272 -11.59 7.38 11.43
CA LEU A 272 -11.19 7.20 12.82
C LEU A 272 -12.40 7.13 13.76
N LEU A 273 -13.38 8.02 13.58
CA LEU A 273 -14.61 8.05 14.37
C LEU A 273 -15.43 6.77 14.19
N LYS A 274 -15.56 6.26 12.97
CA LYS A 274 -16.25 4.99 12.71
C LYS A 274 -15.51 3.78 13.29
N LEU A 275 -14.18 3.80 13.28
CA LEU A 275 -13.35 2.73 13.82
C LEU A 275 -13.26 2.75 15.35
N LEU A 276 -13.58 3.88 15.99
CA LEU A 276 -13.49 4.00 17.45
C LEU A 276 -14.38 2.99 18.18
N ALA A 277 -15.63 2.81 17.74
CA ALA A 277 -16.55 1.90 18.42
C ALA A 277 -16.10 0.42 18.31
N PRO A 278 -15.79 -0.13 17.11
CA PRO A 278 -15.25 -1.50 16.98
C PRO A 278 -13.94 -1.71 17.74
N VAL A 279 -13.04 -0.71 17.74
CA VAL A 279 -11.76 -0.80 18.47
C VAL A 279 -11.99 -0.87 19.97
N LEU A 280 -12.89 -0.04 20.52
CA LEU A 280 -13.22 -0.07 21.94
C LEU A 280 -13.88 -1.39 22.34
N GLU A 281 -14.75 -1.95 21.51
CA GLU A 281 -15.34 -3.28 21.73
C GLU A 281 -14.29 -4.38 21.70
N GLY A 282 -13.37 -4.35 20.73
CA GLY A 282 -12.23 -5.27 20.66
C GLY A 282 -11.34 -5.22 21.88
N LEU A 283 -11.01 -4.02 22.36
CA LEU A 283 -10.21 -3.81 23.57
C LEU A 283 -10.94 -4.29 24.83
N ARG A 284 -12.24 -3.99 24.96
CA ARG A 284 -13.06 -4.49 26.08
C ARG A 284 -13.12 -6.02 26.08
N GLY A 285 -13.30 -6.65 24.92
CA GLY A 285 -13.29 -8.10 24.77
C GLY A 285 -11.93 -8.72 25.10
N ALA A 286 -10.83 -8.08 24.71
CA ALA A 286 -9.47 -8.54 25.06
C ALA A 286 -9.20 -8.45 26.56
N LEU A 287 -9.60 -7.34 27.20
CA LEU A 287 -9.46 -7.14 28.64
C LEU A 287 -10.35 -8.11 29.45
N ALA A 288 -11.58 -8.36 28.99
CA ALA A 288 -12.47 -9.35 29.60
C ALA A 288 -11.87 -10.76 29.52
N ALA A 289 -11.34 -11.16 28.36
CA ALA A 289 -10.66 -12.44 28.19
C ALA A 289 -9.38 -12.55 29.02
N ALA A 290 -8.63 -11.46 29.20
CA ALA A 290 -7.46 -11.44 30.08
C ALA A 290 -7.84 -11.59 31.55
N ARG A 291 -8.96 -10.99 31.99
CA ARG A 291 -9.49 -11.15 33.35
C ARG A 291 -9.96 -12.58 33.62
N THR A 292 -10.74 -13.18 32.73
CA THR A 292 -11.23 -14.57 32.90
C THR A 292 -10.08 -15.59 32.93
N ARG A 293 -9.01 -15.35 32.16
CA ARG A 293 -7.78 -16.16 32.19
C ARG A 293 -7.02 -16.01 33.50
N LYS A 294 -6.99 -14.80 34.08
CA LYS A 294 -6.37 -14.51 35.39
C LYS A 294 -7.17 -15.07 36.56
N GLU A 295 -8.50 -15.18 36.41
CA GLU A 295 -9.42 -15.77 37.40
C GLU A 295 -9.49 -17.31 37.34
N GLY A 296 -8.71 -17.97 36.47
CA GLY A 296 -8.62 -19.44 36.41
C GLY A 296 -9.88 -20.14 35.88
N ARG A 297 -10.79 -19.44 35.20
CA ARG A 297 -12.07 -19.98 34.70
C ARG A 297 -12.06 -20.37 33.22
N ALA A 298 -10.91 -20.38 32.57
CA ALA A 298 -10.79 -20.77 31.16
C ALA A 298 -10.50 -22.26 31.03
N HIS A 299 -11.54 -23.05 30.73
CA HIS A 299 -11.41 -24.36 30.08
C HIS A 299 -11.43 -24.17 28.56
#